data_AF-A0A0N5AY58-F1
#
_entry.id   AF-A0A0N5AY58-F1
#
_cell.length_a   1.000
_cell.length_b   1.000
_cell.length_c   1.000
_cell.angle_alpha   90.00
_cell.angle_beta   90.00
_cell.angle_gamma   90.00
#
_symmetry.space_group_name_H-M   'P 1'
#
loop_
_entity.id
_entity.type
_entity.pdbx_description
1 polymer ?
#
loop_
_entity_poly.entity_id
_entity_poly.type
_entity_poly.pdbx_seq_one_letter_code
_entity_poly.pdbx_strand_id
1 'polypeptide(L)'
;MADEETNTNQVMMFNNEDYSVNYTEAEGTVGKANTSELIFLGAHGTYNHQSYTDGSSTKYLMQFYDPEKVSSSDICYYLDKTTEGFVRVTECSSQPSFICIGPAYHFPEVKIAFLINKVFAGIIGECFGLSNQIYTWKPVIVEVDNGEFSYCVHDIHVTGAEVTSINDAKVYCRTIFTGELLQFSDEAEVNLLAGIVFEPFDEILPIKFSMRLTNYMVKDLNKNVSYVAQKVLRGKYVFDGNGECLALVRVYGLSKDYLMPVRCNRTWKHLTCKTGNYKMKRRMPIKDRKNPQALRLKLNSNLQVQKKLYFSIKNSIRNPFYNTNTS
;
A
#
# COMPACT_ATOMS: atom_id res chain seq x y z
N MET A 1 35.93 42.58 26.87
CA MET A 1 34.99 41.46 27.07
C MET A 1 34.11 41.46 25.84
N ALA A 2 34.47 40.63 24.87
CA ALA A 2 33.72 40.41 23.64
C ALA A 2 32.96 39.11 23.88
N ASP A 3 31.64 39.17 23.80
CA ASP A 3 30.79 38.00 23.91
C ASP A 3 30.80 37.27 22.56
N GLU A 4 31.22 36.02 22.64
CA GLU A 4 31.42 35.09 21.54
C GLU A 4 30.07 34.39 21.27
N GLU A 5 29.28 34.89 20.32
CA GLU A 5 28.09 34.20 19.84
C GLU A 5 28.48 33.08 18.88
N THR A 6 28.48 31.85 19.38
CA THR A 6 28.61 30.65 18.56
C THR A 6 27.32 30.39 17.79
N ASN A 7 27.32 30.71 16.50
CA ASN A 7 26.27 30.35 15.55
C ASN A 7 26.45 28.88 15.13
N THR A 8 25.61 27.97 15.63
CA THR A 8 25.56 26.57 15.16
C THR A 8 24.64 26.47 13.95
N ASN A 9 25.22 26.40 12.75
CA ASN A 9 24.52 25.99 11.54
C ASN A 9 24.13 24.51 11.65
N GLN A 10 22.84 24.22 11.83
CA GLN A 10 22.29 22.88 11.67
C GLN A 10 21.80 22.71 10.24
N VAL A 11 22.48 21.84 9.49
CA VAL A 11 22.03 21.35 8.19
C VAL A 11 20.91 20.34 8.43
N MET A 12 19.76 20.55 7.79
CA MET A 12 18.64 19.62 7.85
C MET A 12 18.99 18.34 7.09
N MET A 13 19.23 17.25 7.81
CA MET A 13 18.96 15.91 7.29
C MET A 13 17.49 15.64 7.54
N PHE A 14 16.73 15.30 6.50
CA PHE A 14 15.43 14.66 6.67
C PHE A 14 15.67 13.36 7.44
N ASN A 15 15.40 13.36 8.74
CA ASN A 15 15.37 12.13 9.52
C ASN A 15 14.00 11.49 9.25
N ASN A 16 13.89 10.83 8.10
CA ASN A 16 12.65 10.17 7.70
C ASN A 16 13.02 8.88 6.97
N GLU A 17 13.21 7.81 7.74
CA GLU A 17 13.59 6.49 7.21
C GLU A 17 12.50 5.83 6.34
N ASP A 18 11.29 6.43 6.23
CA ASP A 18 10.12 5.78 5.61
C ASP A 18 9.41 6.58 4.49
N TYR A 19 9.96 7.70 4.00
CA TYR A 19 9.34 8.48 2.92
C TYR A 19 10.27 8.67 1.73
N SER A 20 9.88 8.16 0.56
CA SER A 20 10.45 8.55 -0.72
C SER A 20 9.70 9.76 -1.28
N VAL A 21 10.45 10.79 -1.67
CA VAL A 21 9.91 11.99 -2.29
C VAL A 21 9.90 11.77 -3.81
N ASN A 22 8.72 11.63 -4.41
CA ASN A 22 8.57 11.62 -5.85
C ASN A 22 8.26 13.04 -6.33
N TYR A 23 9.18 13.64 -7.09
CA TYR A 23 8.96 14.92 -7.75
C TYR A 23 8.15 14.72 -9.02
N THR A 24 6.96 15.31 -9.08
CA THR A 24 6.19 15.45 -10.33
C THR A 24 5.88 16.92 -10.53
N GLU A 25 6.55 17.57 -11.47
CA GLU A 25 6.17 18.92 -11.89
C GLU A 25 4.89 18.82 -12.74
N ALA A 26 3.82 19.47 -12.29
CA ALA A 26 2.61 19.61 -13.09
C ALA A 26 2.81 20.77 -14.08
N GLU A 27 3.09 20.45 -15.35
CA GLU A 27 3.22 21.45 -16.40
C GLU A 27 1.84 22.02 -16.78
N GLY A 28 1.47 23.14 -16.16
CA GLY A 28 0.39 24.00 -16.65
C GLY A 28 0.94 24.99 -17.69
N THR A 29 0.37 25.02 -18.89
CA THR A 29 0.71 26.01 -19.91
C THR A 29 0.23 27.40 -19.49
N VAL A 30 1.11 28.17 -18.85
CA VAL A 30 0.94 29.60 -18.58
C VAL A 30 2.22 30.30 -19.05
N GLY A 31 2.08 31.28 -19.94
CA GLY A 31 3.20 31.90 -20.65
C GLY A 31 4.23 32.49 -19.71
N LYS A 32 5.52 32.24 -19.99
CA LYS A 32 6.75 32.83 -19.38
C LYS A 32 6.49 33.65 -18.10
N ALA A 33 5.96 32.98 -17.08
CA ALA A 33 5.89 33.56 -15.75
C ALA A 33 7.26 33.30 -15.11
N ASN A 34 7.81 34.31 -14.43
CA ASN A 34 8.88 34.09 -13.47
C ASN A 34 8.46 32.89 -12.63
N THR A 35 9.17 31.77 -12.77
CA THR A 35 8.93 30.57 -11.97
C THR A 35 9.09 31.02 -10.53
N SER A 36 7.98 31.18 -9.81
CA SER A 36 8.04 31.60 -8.42
C SER A 36 8.88 30.55 -7.68
N GLU A 37 9.96 30.99 -7.06
CA GLU A 37 10.93 30.13 -6.36
C GLU A 37 10.38 29.52 -5.07
N LEU A 38 9.06 29.65 -4.86
CA LEU A 38 8.32 29.17 -3.70
C LEU A 38 7.57 27.88 -4.07
N ILE A 39 7.74 26.85 -3.24
CA ILE A 39 6.97 25.61 -3.35
C ILE A 39 6.04 25.49 -2.15
N PHE A 40 4.73 25.34 -2.40
CA PHE A 40 3.79 25.16 -1.30
C PHE A 40 4.00 23.83 -0.57
N LEU A 41 4.09 23.89 0.76
CA LEU A 41 4.38 22.75 1.64
C LEU A 41 3.12 22.07 2.20
N GLY A 42 1.92 22.49 1.80
CA GLY A 42 0.69 21.90 2.32
C GLY A 42 0.41 22.29 3.78
N ALA A 43 0.95 23.40 4.28
CA ALA A 43 0.60 23.94 5.59
C ALA A 43 -0.02 25.33 5.45
N HIS A 44 -1.05 25.61 6.25
CA HIS A 44 -1.74 26.90 6.29
C HIS A 44 -2.31 27.18 7.68
N GLY A 45 -2.74 28.42 7.92
CA GLY A 45 -3.47 28.79 9.14
C GLY A 45 -3.31 30.25 9.55
N THR A 46 -3.33 30.49 10.86
CA THR A 46 -3.05 31.79 11.49
C THR A 46 -1.71 31.76 12.21
N TYR A 47 -1.22 32.93 12.65
CA TYR A 47 -0.02 33.04 13.48
C TYR A 47 -0.02 32.07 14.67
N ASN A 48 -1.18 31.87 15.31
CA ASN A 48 -1.32 31.05 16.51
C ASN A 48 -1.80 29.61 16.25
N HIS A 49 -2.31 29.32 15.05
CA HIS A 49 -2.93 28.03 14.74
C HIS A 49 -2.55 27.60 13.34
N GLN A 50 -1.67 26.61 13.25
CA GLN A 50 -1.12 26.11 12.00
C GLN A 50 -1.56 24.66 11.83
N SER A 51 -1.97 24.29 10.62
CA SER A 51 -2.37 22.93 10.27
C SER A 51 -1.79 22.53 8.92
N TYR A 52 -1.33 21.28 8.82
CA TYR A 52 -1.11 20.66 7.52
C TYR A 52 -2.45 20.28 6.88
N THR A 53 -2.52 20.34 5.55
CA THR A 53 -3.71 20.00 4.75
C THR A 53 -4.08 18.52 4.84
N ASP A 54 -3.15 17.67 5.25
CA ASP A 54 -3.37 16.24 5.52
C ASP A 54 -3.85 15.94 6.96
N GLY A 55 -3.96 16.97 7.81
CA GLY A 55 -4.37 16.84 9.21
C GLY A 55 -3.25 16.42 10.17
N SER A 56 -2.00 16.32 9.71
CA SER A 56 -0.85 16.00 10.55
C SER A 56 -0.44 17.15 11.48
N SER A 57 0.39 16.85 12.48
CA SER A 57 0.78 17.80 13.55
C SER A 57 1.90 18.74 13.12
N THR A 58 1.75 20.04 13.38
CA THR A 58 2.68 21.14 12.98
C THR A 58 3.86 21.37 13.93
N LYS A 59 4.21 20.40 14.79
CA LYS A 59 5.27 20.55 15.83
C LYS A 59 6.62 21.04 15.30
N TYR A 60 6.96 20.74 14.05
CA TYR A 60 8.26 21.06 13.45
C TYR A 60 8.30 22.40 12.72
N LEU A 61 7.16 22.99 12.37
CA LEU A 61 7.10 24.30 11.68
C LEU A 61 7.53 25.46 12.60
N MET A 62 7.40 25.28 13.92
CA MET A 62 7.70 26.32 14.91
C MET A 62 9.18 26.70 15.02
N GLN A 63 10.11 25.87 14.53
CA GLN A 63 11.56 26.10 14.71
C GLN A 63 12.20 27.02 13.66
N PHE A 64 11.57 27.23 12.51
CA PHE A 64 12.15 27.97 11.38
C PHE A 64 11.66 29.41 11.27
N TYR A 65 11.11 29.94 12.36
CA TYR A 65 10.29 31.14 12.34
C TYR A 65 11.07 32.39 12.77
N ASP A 66 11.27 33.32 11.84
CA ASP A 66 11.52 34.74 12.17
C ASP A 66 10.70 35.64 11.23
N PRO A 67 9.60 36.25 11.71
CA PRO A 67 8.72 37.04 10.88
C PRO A 67 9.05 38.54 11.00
N GLU A 68 9.20 39.18 9.85
CA GLU A 68 8.46 40.42 9.71
C GLU A 68 6.97 40.08 9.87
N LYS A 69 6.30 40.66 10.87
CA LYS A 69 4.93 40.30 11.29
C LYS A 69 3.95 40.38 10.12
N VAL A 70 3.69 39.25 9.46
CA VAL A 70 2.59 39.12 8.50
C VAL A 70 1.27 39.20 9.30
N SER A 71 0.54 40.30 9.17
CA SER A 71 -0.69 40.57 9.93
C SER A 71 -1.94 39.88 9.36
N SER A 72 -1.76 38.86 8.52
CA SER A 72 -2.86 38.22 7.80
C SER A 72 -3.52 37.11 8.61
N SER A 73 -4.83 36.94 8.40
CA SER A 73 -5.60 35.85 9.00
C SER A 73 -5.46 34.52 8.27
N ASP A 74 -4.83 34.50 7.09
CA ASP A 74 -4.65 33.28 6.29
C ASP A 74 -3.25 33.24 5.67
N ILE A 75 -2.35 32.53 6.34
CA ILE A 75 -0.95 32.39 5.95
C ILE A 75 -0.67 30.98 5.47
N CYS A 76 0.16 30.87 4.42
CA CYS A 76 0.62 29.63 3.84
C CYS A 76 2.15 29.52 3.97
N TYR A 77 2.64 28.28 4.04
CA TYR A 77 4.06 27.98 4.22
C TYR A 77 4.68 27.45 2.93
N TYR A 78 5.82 28.01 2.57
CA TYR A 78 6.50 27.75 1.31
C TYR A 78 7.96 27.39 1.54
N LEU A 79 8.49 26.44 0.76
CA LEU A 79 9.92 26.25 0.64
C LEU A 79 10.46 27.26 -0.36
N ASP A 80 11.37 28.13 0.08
CA ASP A 80 12.02 29.11 -0.78
C ASP A 80 13.33 28.53 -1.33
N LYS A 81 13.36 28.30 -2.65
CA LYS A 81 14.52 27.72 -3.35
C LYS A 81 15.72 28.67 -3.37
N THR A 82 15.52 29.98 -3.18
CA THR A 82 16.61 30.97 -3.22
C THR A 82 17.40 31.03 -1.93
N THR A 83 16.76 30.69 -0.81
CA THR A 83 17.32 30.81 0.53
C THR A 83 17.73 29.42 1.04
N GLU A 84 18.37 28.60 0.21
CA GLU A 84 18.87 27.28 0.62
C GLU A 84 17.81 26.35 1.27
N GLY A 85 16.52 26.55 0.97
CA GLY A 85 15.43 25.74 1.53
C GLY A 85 14.86 26.24 2.86
N PHE A 86 15.00 27.52 3.20
CA PHE A 86 14.24 28.10 4.32
C PHE A 86 12.74 28.09 4.03
N VAL A 87 11.95 27.99 5.11
CA VAL A 87 10.49 28.08 5.05
C VAL A 87 10.07 29.54 5.10
N ARG A 88 9.40 30.02 4.06
CA ARG A 88 8.83 31.35 3.97
C ARG A 88 7.34 31.34 4.29
N VAL A 89 6.89 32.31 5.07
CA VAL A 89 5.48 32.52 5.42
C VAL A 89 4.96 33.74 4.68
N THR A 90 3.87 33.59 3.94
CA THR A 90 3.20 34.70 3.24
C THR A 90 1.70 34.44 3.18
N GLU A 91 0.92 35.46 2.80
CA GLU A 91 -0.52 35.28 2.52
C GLU A 91 -0.72 34.19 1.45
N CYS A 92 -1.75 33.37 1.66
CA CYS A 92 -2.14 32.33 0.71
C CYS A 92 -2.63 32.97 -0.61
N SER A 93 -1.76 33.08 -1.61
CA SER A 93 -2.12 33.50 -2.98
C SER A 93 -2.30 32.30 -3.91
N SER A 94 -2.78 32.50 -5.14
CA SER A 94 -2.85 31.41 -6.14
C SER A 94 -1.44 31.06 -6.64
N GLN A 95 -1.00 29.83 -6.37
CA GLN A 95 0.40 29.40 -6.52
C GLN A 95 0.58 28.46 -7.71
N PRO A 96 1.71 28.57 -8.44
CA PRO A 96 1.97 27.72 -9.61
C PRO A 96 2.64 26.38 -9.27
N SER A 97 3.16 26.16 -8.05
CA SER A 97 3.92 24.94 -7.71
C SER A 97 3.71 24.44 -6.27
N PHE A 98 3.55 23.13 -6.11
CA PHE A 98 3.34 22.43 -4.84
C PHE A 98 3.99 21.04 -4.87
N ILE A 99 4.29 20.48 -3.70
CA ILE A 99 4.76 19.08 -3.56
C ILE A 99 3.61 18.22 -3.05
N CYS A 100 3.37 17.10 -3.74
CA CYS A 100 2.52 16.03 -3.24
C CYS A 100 3.39 15.01 -2.50
N ILE A 101 3.14 14.84 -1.20
CA ILE A 101 3.72 13.74 -0.43
C ILE A 101 2.65 12.66 -0.28
N GLY A 102 3.01 11.43 -0.64
CA GLY A 102 2.18 10.25 -0.41
C GLY A 102 2.97 9.19 0.35
N PRO A 103 2.31 8.17 0.91
CA PRO A 103 3.01 7.05 1.53
C PRO A 103 3.91 6.38 0.49
N ALA A 104 5.21 6.40 0.76
CA ALA A 104 6.18 5.65 -0.01
C ALA A 104 6.17 4.21 0.49
N TYR A 105 5.58 3.31 -0.27
CA TYR A 105 5.74 1.90 0.00
C TYR A 105 7.18 1.51 -0.35
N HIS A 106 8.09 1.57 0.63
CA HIS A 106 9.43 1.03 0.50
C HIS A 106 9.31 -0.49 0.41
N PHE A 107 9.26 -1.01 -0.81
CA PHE A 107 9.35 -2.45 -1.02
C PHE A 107 10.84 -2.83 -1.06
N PRO A 108 11.39 -3.51 -0.04
CA PRO A 108 12.77 -3.98 -0.10
C PRO A 108 12.91 -4.96 -1.29
N GLU A 109 13.67 -4.55 -2.30
CA GLU A 109 13.80 -5.20 -3.63
C GLU A 109 14.08 -6.71 -3.53
N VAL A 110 14.73 -7.15 -2.45
CA VAL A 110 15.13 -8.55 -2.21
C VAL A 110 13.97 -9.43 -1.70
N LYS A 111 12.98 -8.89 -0.97
CA LYS A 111 11.77 -9.65 -0.58
C LYS A 111 10.78 -9.77 -1.74
N ILE A 112 10.81 -8.83 -2.68
CA ILE A 112 9.94 -8.79 -3.86
C ILE A 112 10.20 -10.01 -4.76
N ALA A 113 11.44 -10.38 -5.07
CA ALA A 113 11.72 -11.50 -5.99
C ALA A 113 11.25 -12.89 -5.50
N PHE A 114 11.18 -13.11 -4.18
CA PHE A 114 10.74 -14.39 -3.60
C PHE A 114 9.21 -14.44 -3.40
N LEU A 115 8.60 -13.32 -3.00
CA LEU A 115 7.14 -13.17 -3.01
C LEU A 115 6.59 -13.22 -4.45
N ILE A 116 7.32 -12.64 -5.41
CA ILE A 116 6.92 -12.65 -6.83
C ILE A 116 6.75 -14.06 -7.36
N ASN A 117 7.73 -14.95 -7.19
CA ASN A 117 7.66 -16.26 -7.86
C ASN A 117 6.64 -17.24 -7.26
N LYS A 118 6.20 -17.07 -6.01
CA LYS A 118 5.19 -17.96 -5.39
C LYS A 118 3.79 -17.37 -5.33
N VAL A 119 3.65 -16.04 -5.20
CA VAL A 119 2.35 -15.36 -5.16
C VAL A 119 1.87 -15.02 -6.58
N PHE A 120 2.77 -14.74 -7.53
CA PHE A 120 2.36 -14.28 -8.87
C PHE A 120 2.20 -15.40 -9.90
N ALA A 121 2.31 -16.68 -9.50
CA ALA A 121 2.02 -17.77 -10.43
C ALA A 121 0.58 -17.69 -10.98
N GLY A 122 -0.34 -17.00 -10.28
CA GLY A 122 -1.69 -16.72 -10.75
C GLY A 122 -1.92 -15.31 -11.31
N ILE A 123 -1.00 -14.35 -11.17
CA ILE A 123 -1.27 -12.97 -11.65
C ILE A 123 -0.76 -12.83 -13.08
N ILE A 124 -1.68 -12.64 -14.03
CA ILE A 124 -1.36 -12.63 -15.46
C ILE A 124 -1.44 -11.25 -16.11
N GLY A 125 -1.87 -10.22 -15.36
CA GLY A 125 -1.90 -8.85 -15.84
C GLY A 125 -2.67 -7.89 -14.93
N GLU A 126 -2.91 -6.69 -15.45
CA GLU A 126 -3.74 -5.67 -14.82
C GLU A 126 -5.09 -5.59 -15.55
N CYS A 127 -6.16 -5.32 -14.80
CA CYS A 127 -7.48 -5.03 -15.37
C CYS A 127 -7.79 -3.54 -15.29
N PHE A 128 -8.75 -3.09 -16.11
CA PHE A 128 -9.19 -1.70 -16.12
C PHE A 128 -9.81 -1.32 -14.76
N GLY A 129 -9.20 -0.34 -14.09
CA GLY A 129 -9.80 0.33 -12.95
C GLY A 129 -10.82 1.38 -13.38
N LEU A 130 -11.80 1.62 -12.51
CA LEU A 130 -12.75 2.73 -12.62
C LEU A 130 -12.12 4.00 -12.03
N SER A 131 -12.16 5.11 -12.76
CA SER A 131 -11.49 6.37 -12.38
C SER A 131 -12.06 7.05 -11.15
N ASN A 132 -13.31 6.75 -10.79
CA ASN A 132 -13.99 7.31 -9.62
C ASN A 132 -13.82 6.46 -8.34
N GLN A 133 -12.94 5.45 -8.36
CA GLN A 133 -12.70 4.57 -7.22
C GLN A 133 -11.28 4.75 -6.71
N ILE A 134 -11.13 4.71 -5.38
CA ILE A 134 -9.82 4.71 -4.72
C ILE A 134 -9.40 3.26 -4.53
N TYR A 135 -8.33 2.86 -5.19
CA TYR A 135 -7.80 1.50 -5.08
C TYR A 135 -6.77 1.41 -3.96
N THR A 136 -6.88 0.38 -3.11
CA THR A 136 -5.77 0.01 -2.21
C THR A 136 -4.59 -0.50 -3.04
N TRP A 137 -4.91 -1.31 -4.07
CA TRP A 137 -3.98 -1.92 -4.99
C TRP A 137 -4.54 -1.85 -6.40
N LYS A 138 -3.66 -1.70 -7.41
CA LYS A 138 -4.07 -1.75 -8.82
C LYS A 138 -4.88 -3.03 -9.10
N PRO A 139 -5.98 -2.96 -9.86
CA PRO A 139 -6.73 -4.15 -10.21
C PRO A 139 -5.90 -5.16 -10.98
N VAL A 140 -5.92 -6.41 -10.54
CA VAL A 140 -5.13 -7.49 -11.15
C VAL A 140 -6.01 -8.58 -11.75
N ILE A 141 -5.57 -9.13 -12.88
CA ILE A 141 -6.16 -10.33 -13.49
C ILE A 141 -5.48 -11.55 -12.88
N VAL A 142 -6.30 -12.42 -12.32
CA VAL A 142 -5.89 -13.67 -11.71
C VAL A 142 -6.34 -14.83 -12.58
N GLU A 143 -5.44 -15.78 -12.81
CA GLU A 143 -5.63 -17.04 -13.49
C GLU A 143 -5.69 -18.17 -12.46
N VAL A 144 -6.69 -19.04 -12.58
CA VAL A 144 -6.90 -20.22 -11.73
C VAL A 144 -7.04 -21.45 -12.63
N ASP A 145 -6.73 -22.62 -12.07
CA ASP A 145 -6.82 -23.92 -12.75
C ASP A 145 -6.02 -23.99 -14.07
N ASN A 146 -4.78 -23.48 -14.04
CA ASN A 146 -3.85 -23.47 -15.19
C ASN A 146 -4.41 -22.76 -16.45
N GLY A 147 -5.23 -21.72 -16.27
CA GLY A 147 -5.73 -20.92 -17.40
C GLY A 147 -7.14 -21.23 -17.83
N GLU A 148 -7.80 -22.18 -17.17
CA GLU A 148 -9.21 -22.48 -17.43
C GLU A 148 -10.10 -21.30 -17.02
N PHE A 149 -9.80 -20.67 -15.88
CA PHE A 149 -10.57 -19.55 -15.36
C PHE A 149 -9.69 -18.33 -15.14
N SER A 150 -10.24 -17.16 -15.47
CA SER A 150 -9.64 -15.89 -15.06
C SER A 150 -10.70 -14.93 -14.56
N TYR A 151 -10.30 -14.12 -13.59
CA TYR A 151 -11.13 -13.08 -13.01
C TYR A 151 -10.27 -11.87 -12.67
N CYS A 152 -10.91 -10.72 -12.52
CA CYS A 152 -10.24 -9.52 -12.04
C CYS A 152 -10.57 -9.28 -10.56
N VAL A 153 -9.56 -8.86 -9.81
CA VAL A 153 -9.67 -8.50 -8.39
C VAL A 153 -9.57 -7.00 -8.27
N HIS A 154 -10.62 -6.38 -7.75
CA HIS A 154 -10.67 -4.96 -7.42
C HIS A 154 -10.62 -4.80 -5.90
N ASP A 155 -9.50 -4.33 -5.35
CA ASP A 155 -9.39 -4.00 -3.92
C ASP A 155 -9.44 -2.48 -3.73
N ILE A 156 -10.51 -2.00 -3.11
CA ILE A 156 -10.83 -0.57 -3.04
C ILE A 156 -10.98 -0.08 -1.60
N HIS A 157 -10.71 1.20 -1.43
CA HIS A 157 -11.08 1.98 -0.27
C HIS A 157 -12.41 2.69 -0.52
N VAL A 158 -13.43 2.35 0.25
CA VAL A 158 -14.76 2.97 0.17
C VAL A 158 -14.73 4.27 0.96
N THR A 159 -14.94 5.39 0.26
CA THR A 159 -15.08 6.71 0.87
C THR A 159 -16.53 6.93 1.31
N GLY A 160 -16.75 7.29 2.58
CA GLY A 160 -18.08 7.56 3.12
C GLY A 160 -18.69 6.40 3.90
N ALA A 161 -19.95 6.58 4.34
CA ALA A 161 -20.65 5.64 5.22
C ALA A 161 -21.54 4.62 4.46
N GLU A 162 -21.31 4.40 3.17
CA GLU A 162 -22.28 3.71 2.30
C GLU A 162 -22.34 2.19 2.46
N VAL A 163 -21.30 1.57 3.02
CA VAL A 163 -21.23 0.11 3.14
C VAL A 163 -21.21 -0.28 4.61
N THR A 164 -22.40 -0.52 5.16
CA THR A 164 -22.61 -0.83 6.58
C THR A 164 -22.98 -2.29 6.85
N SER A 165 -23.31 -3.04 5.80
CA SER A 165 -23.71 -4.44 5.89
C SER A 165 -23.07 -5.30 4.80
N ILE A 166 -23.10 -6.63 4.96
CA ILE A 166 -22.71 -7.56 3.90
C ILE A 166 -23.60 -7.42 2.66
N ASN A 167 -24.87 -7.08 2.82
CA ASN A 167 -25.78 -6.88 1.70
C ASN A 167 -25.41 -5.62 0.93
N ASP A 168 -25.05 -4.54 1.62
CA ASP A 168 -24.55 -3.31 1.00
C ASP A 168 -23.28 -3.61 0.19
N ALA A 169 -22.35 -4.38 0.77
CA ALA A 169 -21.10 -4.77 0.10
C ALA A 169 -21.36 -5.62 -1.15
N LYS A 170 -22.34 -6.54 -1.09
CA LYS A 170 -22.78 -7.35 -2.24
C LYS A 170 -23.39 -6.49 -3.34
N VAL A 171 -24.31 -5.60 -2.98
CA VAL A 171 -24.95 -4.65 -3.92
C VAL A 171 -23.87 -3.76 -4.54
N TYR A 172 -22.95 -3.26 -3.74
CA TYR A 172 -21.83 -2.44 -4.19
C TYR A 172 -21.00 -3.17 -5.26
N CYS A 173 -20.50 -4.38 -4.97
CA CYS A 173 -19.68 -5.13 -5.93
C CYS A 173 -20.45 -5.47 -7.23
N ARG A 174 -21.75 -5.75 -7.14
CA ARG A 174 -22.59 -6.03 -8.31
C ARG A 174 -22.85 -4.79 -9.15
N THR A 175 -23.18 -3.67 -8.52
CA THR A 175 -23.56 -2.44 -9.22
C THR A 175 -22.36 -1.74 -9.83
N ILE A 176 -21.25 -1.64 -9.08
CA ILE A 176 -20.07 -0.88 -9.51
C ILE A 176 -19.19 -1.70 -10.46
N PHE A 177 -18.96 -2.97 -10.15
CA PHE A 177 -18.00 -3.79 -10.89
C PHE A 177 -18.66 -4.86 -11.76
N THR A 178 -19.98 -5.03 -11.73
CA THR A 178 -20.66 -6.21 -12.31
C THR A 178 -20.07 -7.53 -11.80
N GLY A 179 -19.62 -7.52 -10.54
CA GLY A 179 -18.92 -8.63 -9.90
C GLY A 179 -19.62 -9.12 -8.64
N GLU A 180 -18.87 -9.88 -7.85
CA GLU A 180 -19.31 -10.42 -6.59
C GLU A 180 -18.35 -10.02 -5.47
N LEU A 181 -18.86 -10.05 -4.24
CA LEU A 181 -18.02 -9.88 -3.06
C LEU A 181 -17.00 -11.03 -2.98
N LEU A 182 -15.83 -10.77 -2.40
CA LEU A 182 -14.71 -11.71 -2.30
C LEU A 182 -15.16 -13.13 -1.95
N GLN A 183 -14.79 -14.08 -2.81
CA GLN A 183 -15.07 -15.50 -2.66
C GLN A 183 -13.92 -16.33 -3.24
N PHE A 184 -13.70 -17.51 -2.66
CA PHE A 184 -12.61 -18.41 -2.99
C PHE A 184 -13.05 -19.88 -2.89
N SER A 185 -12.55 -20.70 -3.81
CA SER A 185 -12.94 -22.10 -3.95
C SER A 185 -12.12 -23.01 -3.03
N ASP A 186 -10.84 -22.68 -2.81
CA ASP A 186 -9.91 -23.51 -2.06
C ASP A 186 -8.87 -22.68 -1.27
N GLU A 187 -7.99 -23.39 -0.55
CA GLU A 187 -6.95 -22.78 0.25
C GLU A 187 -5.84 -22.11 -0.59
N ALA A 188 -5.54 -22.64 -1.77
CA ALA A 188 -4.53 -22.04 -2.64
C ALA A 188 -4.99 -20.66 -3.12
N GLU A 189 -6.27 -20.53 -3.48
CA GLU A 189 -6.88 -19.27 -3.85
C GLU A 189 -6.96 -18.29 -2.68
N VAL A 190 -7.24 -18.75 -1.45
CA VAL A 190 -7.17 -17.89 -0.25
C VAL A 190 -5.77 -17.30 -0.08
N ASN A 191 -4.73 -18.13 -0.16
CA ASN A 191 -3.35 -17.67 0.00
C ASN A 191 -2.93 -16.71 -1.11
N LEU A 192 -3.35 -16.98 -2.34
CA LEU A 192 -3.13 -16.11 -3.49
C LEU A 192 -3.80 -14.75 -3.29
N LEU A 193 -5.10 -14.73 -2.96
CA LEU A 193 -5.87 -13.51 -2.74
C LEU A 193 -5.34 -12.71 -1.55
N ALA A 194 -4.93 -13.36 -0.47
CA ALA A 194 -4.29 -12.69 0.67
C ALA A 194 -2.97 -12.02 0.25
N GLY A 195 -2.20 -12.64 -0.64
CA GLY A 195 -1.00 -12.04 -1.22
C GLY A 195 -1.27 -10.85 -2.14
N ILE A 196 -2.47 -10.76 -2.71
CA ILE A 196 -2.90 -9.66 -3.59
C ILE A 196 -3.48 -8.47 -2.80
N VAL A 197 -4.39 -8.75 -1.87
CA VAL A 197 -5.23 -7.72 -1.23
C VAL A 197 -4.60 -7.06 -0.01
N PHE A 198 -3.49 -7.60 0.49
CA PHE A 198 -2.83 -7.10 1.68
C PHE A 198 -1.37 -6.76 1.41
N GLU A 199 -0.90 -5.72 2.11
CA GLU A 199 0.52 -5.35 2.15
C GLU A 199 1.36 -6.54 2.63
N PRO A 200 2.59 -6.72 2.10
CA PRO A 200 3.51 -7.73 2.61
C PRO A 200 3.64 -7.65 4.13
N PHE A 201 3.93 -8.79 4.76
CA PHE A 201 4.19 -8.80 6.19
C PHE A 201 5.38 -7.91 6.52
N ASP A 202 5.11 -6.89 7.33
CA ASP A 202 6.13 -6.11 8.00
C ASP A 202 6.39 -6.73 9.38
N GLU A 203 7.64 -7.11 9.62
CA GLU A 203 8.07 -7.78 10.85
C GLU A 203 8.24 -6.79 12.01
N ILE A 204 8.21 -5.48 11.74
CA ILE A 204 8.62 -4.45 12.70
C ILE A 204 7.42 -3.74 13.35
N LEU A 205 6.22 -3.87 12.78
CA LEU A 205 5.06 -3.10 13.23
C LEU A 205 4.30 -3.76 14.40
N PRO A 206 3.66 -2.94 15.27
CA PRO A 206 2.73 -3.44 16.29
C PRO A 206 1.61 -4.30 15.68
N ILE A 207 0.84 -5.00 16.52
CA ILE A 207 -0.27 -5.86 16.08
C ILE A 207 -1.31 -5.04 15.30
N LYS A 208 -1.13 -4.98 13.97
CA LYS A 208 -2.03 -4.39 12.99
C LYS A 208 -2.91 -5.50 12.41
N PHE A 209 -4.17 -5.16 12.14
CA PHE A 209 -5.12 -6.02 11.44
C PHE A 209 -5.56 -5.33 10.15
N SER A 210 -5.54 -6.03 9.03
CA SER A 210 -6.22 -5.63 7.80
C SER A 210 -7.24 -6.69 7.44
N MET A 211 -8.43 -6.28 7.02
CA MET A 211 -9.54 -7.20 6.77
C MET A 211 -10.26 -6.89 5.46
N ARG A 212 -10.76 -7.95 4.81
CA ARG A 212 -11.61 -7.91 3.62
C ARG A 212 -12.81 -8.81 3.84
N LEU A 213 -14.01 -8.23 3.73
CA LEU A 213 -15.25 -8.98 3.89
C LEU A 213 -15.40 -10.00 2.76
N THR A 214 -15.87 -11.20 3.09
CA THR A 214 -16.14 -12.26 2.11
C THR A 214 -17.65 -12.45 1.90
N ASN A 215 -18.01 -13.18 0.85
CA ASN A 215 -19.38 -13.57 0.55
C ASN A 215 -19.95 -14.66 1.49
N TYR A 216 -19.12 -15.23 2.38
CA TYR A 216 -19.50 -16.37 3.22
C TYR A 216 -20.11 -15.94 4.57
N MET A 217 -21.15 -16.66 4.97
CA MET A 217 -21.76 -16.57 6.31
C MET A 217 -21.37 -17.80 7.13
N VAL A 218 -21.16 -17.61 8.43
CA VAL A 218 -20.81 -18.70 9.38
C VAL A 218 -21.88 -19.78 9.42
N LYS A 219 -23.17 -19.41 9.33
CA LYS A 219 -24.29 -20.36 9.33
C LYS A 219 -24.33 -21.28 8.10
N ASP A 220 -23.79 -20.82 6.98
CA ASP A 220 -23.79 -21.57 5.72
C ASP A 220 -22.65 -22.60 5.68
N LEU A 221 -21.67 -22.47 6.59
CA LEU A 221 -20.55 -23.39 6.70
C LEU A 221 -20.96 -24.80 7.10
N ASN A 222 -22.13 -25.00 7.69
CA ASN A 222 -22.60 -26.34 8.06
C ASN A 222 -23.31 -27.07 6.90
N LYS A 223 -23.70 -26.35 5.84
CA LYS A 223 -24.61 -26.88 4.80
C LYS A 223 -23.90 -27.31 3.52
N ASN A 224 -22.72 -26.77 3.24
CA ASN A 224 -21.92 -27.12 2.05
C ASN A 224 -20.49 -26.61 2.26
N VAL A 225 -19.74 -27.29 3.13
CA VAL A 225 -18.45 -26.76 3.56
C VAL A 225 -17.45 -26.87 2.41
N SER A 226 -17.12 -25.75 1.76
CA SER A 226 -15.83 -25.65 1.10
C SER A 226 -14.78 -25.91 2.19
N TYR A 227 -13.88 -26.85 1.93
CA TYR A 227 -12.77 -27.26 2.79
C TYR A 227 -12.12 -26.10 3.57
N VAL A 228 -12.08 -24.92 2.94
CA VAL A 228 -11.57 -23.67 3.47
C VAL A 228 -12.22 -23.28 4.80
N ALA A 229 -13.54 -23.28 4.92
CA ALA A 229 -14.20 -22.76 6.11
C ALA A 229 -14.11 -23.68 7.34
N GLN A 230 -13.92 -24.99 7.13
CA GLN A 230 -13.58 -25.91 8.21
C GLN A 230 -12.17 -25.68 8.76
N LYS A 231 -11.23 -25.27 7.91
CA LYS A 231 -9.86 -24.94 8.32
C LYS A 231 -9.80 -23.66 9.17
N VAL A 232 -10.73 -22.75 8.91
CA VAL A 232 -10.87 -21.43 9.53
C VAL A 232 -11.31 -21.49 10.98
N LEU A 233 -12.24 -22.38 11.32
CA LEU A 233 -12.73 -22.55 12.69
C LEU A 233 -11.70 -23.15 13.65
N ARG A 234 -10.53 -23.60 13.16
CA ARG A 234 -9.43 -24.12 13.99
C ARG A 234 -8.50 -23.03 14.54
N GLY A 235 -8.66 -21.78 14.12
CA GLY A 235 -7.90 -20.66 14.65
C GLY A 235 -8.33 -20.29 16.08
N LYS A 236 -7.38 -20.25 17.03
CA LYS A 236 -7.64 -19.80 18.42
C LYS A 236 -7.97 -18.31 18.56
N TYR A 237 -7.80 -17.52 17.50
CA TYR A 237 -7.99 -16.08 17.52
C TYR A 237 -9.34 -15.72 16.94
N VAL A 238 -10.25 -15.29 17.82
CA VAL A 238 -11.57 -14.78 17.45
C VAL A 238 -11.52 -13.27 17.66
N PHE A 239 -11.46 -12.51 16.57
CA PHE A 239 -11.44 -11.04 16.63
C PHE A 239 -12.79 -10.48 17.11
N ASP A 240 -13.89 -11.05 16.60
CA ASP A 240 -15.26 -10.66 16.94
C ASP A 240 -16.01 -11.92 17.38
N GLY A 241 -16.00 -12.17 18.69
CA GLY A 241 -16.74 -13.28 19.29
C GLY A 241 -18.21 -13.17 18.89
N ASN A 242 -18.71 -14.13 18.10
CA ASN A 242 -20.08 -14.21 17.57
C ASN A 242 -20.34 -13.46 16.25
N GLY A 243 -19.32 -13.17 15.44
CA GLY A 243 -19.55 -12.71 14.08
C GLY A 243 -20.30 -13.72 13.21
N GLU A 244 -21.29 -13.26 12.43
CA GLU A 244 -22.08 -14.10 11.51
C GLU A 244 -21.50 -14.15 10.09
N CYS A 245 -20.64 -13.20 9.74
CA CYS A 245 -19.96 -13.10 8.45
C CYS A 245 -18.52 -13.58 8.55
N LEU A 246 -17.91 -13.96 7.44
CA LEU A 246 -16.47 -14.23 7.37
C LEU A 246 -15.72 -13.08 6.70
N ALA A 247 -14.57 -12.73 7.25
CA ALA A 247 -13.59 -11.85 6.60
C ALA A 247 -12.26 -12.57 6.43
N LEU A 248 -11.57 -12.29 5.33
CA LEU A 248 -10.14 -12.58 5.19
C LEU A 248 -9.38 -11.51 5.97
N VAL A 249 -8.48 -11.92 6.86
CA VAL A 249 -7.79 -11.06 7.83
C VAL A 249 -6.30 -11.35 7.83
N ARG A 250 -5.48 -10.31 7.60
CA ARG A 250 -4.04 -10.33 7.83
C ARG A 250 -3.72 -9.82 9.23
N VAL A 251 -3.01 -10.61 10.01
CA VAL A 251 -2.48 -10.26 11.33
C VAL A 251 -0.98 -10.05 11.22
N TYR A 252 -0.55 -8.79 11.08
CA TYR A 252 0.85 -8.45 10.76
C TYR A 252 1.82 -8.91 11.86
N GLY A 253 1.50 -8.65 13.13
CA GLY A 253 2.32 -9.07 14.26
C GLY A 253 2.49 -10.59 14.44
N LEU A 254 1.69 -11.41 13.73
CA LEU A 254 1.83 -12.88 13.72
C LEU A 254 2.36 -13.42 12.39
N SER A 255 2.56 -12.55 11.40
CA SER A 255 2.87 -12.92 10.01
C SER A 255 1.96 -14.00 9.45
N LYS A 256 0.65 -13.88 9.73
CA LYS A 256 -0.35 -14.89 9.36
C LYS A 256 -1.63 -14.28 8.82
N ASP A 257 -2.20 -14.99 7.85
CA ASP A 257 -3.52 -14.75 7.31
C ASP A 257 -4.52 -15.76 7.86
N TYR A 258 -5.73 -15.29 8.12
CA TYR A 258 -6.82 -16.08 8.66
C TYR A 258 -8.10 -15.73 7.93
N LEU A 259 -9.08 -16.61 7.93
CA LEU A 259 -10.46 -16.15 7.86
C LEU A 259 -10.98 -16.06 9.29
N MET A 260 -11.76 -15.05 9.60
CA MET A 260 -12.28 -14.83 10.95
C MET A 260 -13.76 -14.50 10.89
N PRO A 261 -14.55 -14.97 11.87
CA PRO A 261 -15.91 -14.48 12.06
C PRO A 261 -15.88 -12.99 12.44
N VAL A 262 -16.74 -12.21 11.82
CA VAL A 262 -16.91 -10.77 12.00
C VAL A 262 -18.39 -10.40 12.01
N ARG A 263 -18.76 -9.33 12.72
CA ARG A 263 -20.11 -8.76 12.58
C ARG A 263 -20.36 -8.33 11.15
N CYS A 264 -21.49 -8.76 10.59
CA CYS A 264 -21.93 -8.35 9.25
C CYS A 264 -22.24 -6.85 9.19
N ASN A 265 -22.83 -6.32 10.26
CA ASN A 265 -23.32 -4.95 10.35
C ASN A 265 -22.25 -4.04 10.98
N ARG A 266 -21.30 -3.61 10.15
CA ARG A 266 -20.27 -2.64 10.51
C ARG A 266 -19.89 -1.83 9.27
N THR A 267 -19.35 -0.64 9.48
CA THR A 267 -18.82 0.15 8.37
C THR A 267 -17.57 -0.52 7.80
N TRP A 268 -17.60 -0.80 6.49
CA TRP A 268 -16.50 -1.43 5.75
C TRP A 268 -15.78 -0.38 4.91
N LYS A 269 -14.56 -0.02 5.33
CA LYS A 269 -13.70 0.91 4.58
C LYS A 269 -12.95 0.25 3.43
N HIS A 270 -12.81 -1.07 3.44
CA HIS A 270 -12.15 -1.82 2.39
C HIS A 270 -13.06 -2.92 1.88
N LEU A 271 -13.22 -2.96 0.55
CA LEU A 271 -13.95 -4.01 -0.13
C LEU A 271 -13.06 -4.62 -1.22
N THR A 272 -13.15 -5.94 -1.34
CA THR A 272 -12.57 -6.66 -2.47
C THR A 272 -13.70 -7.26 -3.29
N CYS A 273 -13.79 -6.84 -4.55
CA CYS A 273 -14.77 -7.36 -5.51
C CYS A 273 -14.07 -8.24 -6.55
N LYS A 274 -14.68 -9.38 -6.88
CA LYS A 274 -14.22 -10.35 -7.89
C LYS A 274 -15.13 -10.27 -9.10
N THR A 275 -14.57 -9.97 -10.27
CA THR A 275 -15.33 -9.86 -11.53
C THR A 275 -14.98 -11.01 -12.47
N GLY A 276 -15.98 -11.82 -12.82
CA GLY A 276 -15.82 -12.94 -13.74
C GLY A 276 -15.79 -12.52 -15.21
N ASN A 277 -15.49 -13.48 -16.09
CA ASN A 277 -15.56 -13.33 -17.55
C ASN A 277 -14.72 -12.17 -18.10
N TYR A 278 -13.54 -11.94 -17.52
CA TYR A 278 -12.58 -11.04 -18.13
C TYR A 278 -12.08 -11.69 -19.42
N LYS A 279 -12.78 -11.43 -20.54
CA LYS A 279 -12.27 -11.76 -21.86
C LYS A 279 -10.99 -10.94 -22.00
N MET A 280 -9.84 -11.58 -21.81
CA MET A 280 -8.59 -10.97 -22.21
C MET A 280 -8.81 -10.51 -23.65
N LYS A 281 -8.78 -9.20 -23.89
CA LYS A 281 -8.55 -8.70 -25.26
C LYS A 281 -7.23 -9.35 -25.61
N ARG A 282 -7.25 -10.44 -26.39
CA ARG A 282 -6.07 -11.24 -26.74
C ARG A 282 -5.02 -10.24 -27.22
N ARG A 283 -4.09 -9.87 -26.34
CA ARG A 283 -3.00 -8.99 -26.70
C ARG A 283 -2.04 -9.87 -27.47
N MET A 284 -2.24 -9.82 -28.79
CA MET A 284 -1.45 -10.38 -29.88
C MET A 284 -1.23 -11.90 -29.83
N PRO A 285 -1.24 -12.60 -30.97
CA PRO A 285 -0.77 -13.97 -31.02
C PRO A 285 0.65 -14.00 -30.48
N ILE A 286 0.85 -14.75 -29.40
CA ILE A 286 2.17 -15.11 -28.90
C ILE A 286 2.81 -16.00 -29.97
N LYS A 287 3.38 -15.39 -31.02
CA LYS A 287 4.20 -16.08 -32.01
C LYS A 287 5.53 -16.57 -31.42
N ASP A 288 5.84 -16.21 -30.17
CA ASP A 288 7.02 -16.64 -29.43
C ASP A 288 6.68 -17.42 -28.16
N ARG A 289 5.78 -18.40 -28.23
CA ARG A 289 5.72 -19.45 -27.20
C ARG A 289 6.95 -20.33 -27.39
N LYS A 290 8.11 -19.82 -26.95
CA LYS A 290 9.30 -20.64 -26.76
C LYS A 290 8.90 -21.81 -25.89
N ASN A 291 9.22 -23.01 -26.38
CA ASN A 291 8.99 -24.33 -25.79
C ASN A 291 8.76 -24.27 -24.27
N PRO A 292 7.62 -24.76 -23.74
CA PRO A 292 7.34 -24.82 -22.29
C PRO A 292 8.47 -25.47 -21.47
N GLN A 293 9.24 -26.38 -22.08
CA GLN A 293 10.44 -26.96 -21.45
C GLN A 293 11.56 -25.93 -21.26
N ALA A 294 11.75 -24.98 -22.17
CA ALA A 294 12.73 -23.90 -22.03
C ALA A 294 12.34 -22.91 -20.93
N LEU A 295 11.04 -22.67 -20.72
CA LEU A 295 10.56 -21.84 -19.61
C LEU A 295 10.77 -22.55 -18.27
N ARG A 296 10.47 -23.86 -18.19
CA ARG A 296 10.76 -24.70 -17.01
C ARG A 296 12.26 -24.76 -16.71
N LEU A 297 13.11 -24.88 -17.72
CA LEU A 297 14.58 -24.87 -17.56
C LEU A 297 15.10 -23.51 -17.07
N LYS A 298 14.56 -22.39 -17.58
CA LYS A 298 14.89 -21.05 -17.09
C LYS A 298 14.46 -20.86 -15.63
N LEU A 299 13.24 -21.26 -15.27
CA LEU A 299 12.75 -21.19 -13.88
C LEU A 299 13.60 -22.04 -12.93
N ASN A 300 13.97 -23.27 -13.33
CA ASN A 300 14.84 -24.13 -12.52
C ASN A 300 16.27 -23.58 -12.39
N SER A 301 16.81 -22.95 -13.44
CA SER A 301 18.13 -22.32 -13.37
C SER A 301 18.15 -21.11 -12.44
N ASN A 302 17.10 -20.28 -12.45
CA ASN A 302 16.97 -19.16 -11.53
C ASN A 302 16.78 -19.63 -10.09
N LEU A 303 16.07 -20.73 -9.86
CA LEU A 303 15.90 -21.32 -8.53
C LEU A 303 17.23 -21.84 -7.96
N GLN A 304 18.10 -22.42 -8.79
CA GLN A 304 19.44 -22.87 -8.41
C GLN A 304 20.36 -21.68 -8.05
N VAL A 305 20.32 -20.59 -8.83
CA VAL A 305 21.07 -19.35 -8.56
C VAL A 305 20.61 -18.71 -7.24
N GLN A 306 19.29 -18.66 -7.00
CA GLN A 306 18.74 -18.11 -5.75
C GLN A 306 19.09 -18.95 -4.52
N LYS A 307 19.09 -20.29 -4.63
CA LYS A 307 19.57 -21.17 -3.55
C LYS A 307 21.04 -20.89 -3.22
N LYS A 308 21.90 -20.72 -4.24
CA LYS A 308 23.31 -20.36 -4.02
C LYS A 308 23.47 -19.01 -3.31
N LEU A 309 22.72 -17.99 -3.72
CA LEU A 309 22.74 -16.67 -3.09
C LEU A 309 22.27 -16.72 -1.63
N TYR A 310 21.18 -17.43 -1.36
CA TYR A 310 20.66 -17.60 0.00
C TYR A 310 21.67 -18.31 0.92
N PHE A 311 22.32 -19.37 0.43
CA PHE A 311 23.38 -20.06 1.19
C PHE A 311 24.62 -19.17 1.41
N SER A 312 24.99 -18.35 0.42
CA SER A 312 26.10 -17.41 0.54
C SER A 312 25.85 -16.35 1.61
N ILE A 313 24.66 -15.75 1.63
CA ILE A 313 24.26 -14.74 2.62
C ILE A 313 24.19 -15.37 4.02
N LYS A 314 23.57 -16.56 4.13
CA LYS A 314 23.45 -17.27 5.41
C LYS A 314 24.81 -17.66 6.01
N ASN A 315 25.80 -17.96 5.18
CA ASN A 315 27.16 -18.26 5.62
C ASN A 315 27.94 -16.99 5.98
N SER A 316 27.70 -15.86 5.30
CA SER A 316 28.31 -14.57 5.67
C SER A 316 27.82 -14.03 7.01
N ILE A 317 26.55 -14.28 7.37
CA ILE A 317 25.97 -13.83 8.64
C ILE A 317 26.39 -14.72 9.83
N ARG A 318 26.82 -15.97 9.58
CA ARG A 318 27.22 -16.93 10.63
C ARG A 318 28.67 -16.80 11.12
N ASN A 319 29.49 -15.92 10.54
CA ASN A 319 30.88 -15.71 10.99
C ASN A 319 31.23 -14.21 11.19
N PRO A 320 30.65 -13.50 12.19
CA PRO A 320 31.16 -12.18 12.55
C PRO A 320 32.28 -12.19 13.60
N PHE A 321 32.61 -13.34 14.21
CA PHE A 321 33.60 -13.40 15.29
C PHE A 321 34.51 -14.61 15.13
N TYR A 322 35.68 -14.41 14.52
CA TYR A 322 36.96 -15.06 14.90
C TYR A 322 38.06 -14.46 14.01
N ASN A 323 38.61 -13.33 14.42
CA ASN A 323 40.04 -13.02 14.33
C ASN A 323 40.34 -11.65 14.93
N THR A 324 40.53 -11.63 16.25
CA THR A 324 41.45 -10.69 16.88
C THR A 324 42.36 -11.54 17.76
N ASN A 325 43.45 -12.00 17.17
CA ASN A 325 44.64 -12.35 17.92
C ASN A 325 45.81 -11.55 17.33
N THR A 326 46.36 -10.72 18.23
CA THR A 326 47.77 -10.38 18.39
C THR A 326 48.50 -9.61 17.29
N SER A 327 48.80 -8.34 17.60
CA SER A 327 50.17 -7.91 17.94
C SER A 327 50.11 -6.74 18.90
#